data_AF-M8DEI2-F1
#
_entry.id   AF-M8DEI2-F1
#
_cell.length_a   1.000
_cell.length_b   1.000
_cell.length_c   1.000
_cell.angle_alpha   90.00
_cell.angle_beta   90.00
_cell.angle_gamma   90.00
#
_symmetry.space_group_name_H-M   'P 1'
#
loop_
_entity.id
_entity.type
_entity.pdbx_description
1 polymer ?
#
loop_
_entity_poly.entity_id
_entity_poly.type
_entity_poly.pdbx_seq_one_letter_code
_entity_poly.pdbx_strand_id
1 'polypeptide(L)'
;MIQRDLLFIERHYERTFGEAPPFTVERTPDGLPMWENFAQKLHIVEHGGHRFALYGKPDGILRYKDGRRVGLEIKSKQTTAAQTGDYSMKAPDEKHVAQTVGYTEMFGTPDDPLDDYLIVYVNASKKSWAMTEEEYTKNPDVRPFHITFTDADRAALLDELAGVVGAVKNGVPPKLDLDKWTFNSYKTACALSLSDEEFAEIGGQVRAMMKSRLPEWKKQQYYDAYEFIKSVREKGAA
;
A
#
# COMPACT_ATOMS: atom_id res chain seq x y z
N MET A 1 -10.43 -5.11 -14.09
CA MET A 1 -9.91 -6.01 -15.14
C MET A 1 -9.64 -7.38 -14.53
N ILE A 2 -8.63 -7.51 -13.68
CA ILE A 2 -8.23 -8.79 -13.05
C ILE A 2 -9.37 -9.56 -12.37
N GLN A 3 -10.16 -8.96 -11.48
CA GLN A 3 -11.30 -9.66 -10.82
C GLN A 3 -12.30 -10.24 -11.81
N ARG A 4 -12.63 -9.50 -12.87
CA ARG A 4 -13.51 -9.99 -13.94
C ARG A 4 -12.85 -11.17 -14.65
N ASP A 5 -11.57 -11.03 -15.00
CA ASP A 5 -10.85 -12.07 -15.74
C ASP A 5 -10.71 -13.36 -14.91
N LEU A 6 -10.59 -13.27 -13.58
CA LEU A 6 -10.64 -14.43 -12.68
C LEU A 6 -11.99 -15.19 -12.78
N LEU A 7 -13.12 -14.49 -12.89
CA LEU A 7 -14.43 -15.14 -13.11
C LEU A 7 -14.49 -15.85 -14.48
N PHE A 8 -13.87 -15.25 -15.51
CA PHE A 8 -13.79 -15.89 -16.83
C PHE A 8 -12.87 -17.11 -16.81
N ILE A 9 -11.75 -17.04 -16.08
CA ILE A 9 -10.83 -18.15 -15.87
C ILE A 9 -11.59 -19.32 -15.21
N GLU A 10 -12.27 -19.10 -14.08
CA GLU A 10 -13.05 -20.17 -13.42
C GLU A 10 -14.07 -20.83 -14.34
N ARG A 11 -14.71 -20.05 -15.22
CA ARG A 11 -15.77 -20.55 -16.10
C ARG A 11 -15.25 -21.28 -17.34
N HIS A 12 -14.07 -20.93 -17.84
CA HIS A 12 -13.65 -21.32 -19.19
C HIS A 12 -12.31 -22.03 -19.26
N TYR A 13 -11.46 -21.91 -18.24
CA TYR A 13 -10.08 -22.40 -18.29
C TYR A 13 -10.01 -23.91 -18.57
N GLU A 14 -10.78 -24.72 -17.83
CA GLU A 14 -10.77 -26.19 -18.02
C GLU A 14 -11.24 -26.61 -19.42
N ARG A 15 -12.28 -25.96 -19.95
CA ARG A 15 -12.73 -26.22 -21.33
C ARG A 15 -11.67 -25.85 -22.37
N THR A 16 -10.86 -24.82 -22.10
CA THR A 16 -9.85 -24.31 -23.04
C THR A 16 -8.52 -25.07 -22.93
N PHE A 17 -8.10 -25.43 -21.73
CA PHE A 17 -6.77 -25.98 -21.45
C PHE A 17 -6.78 -27.46 -21.02
N GLY A 18 -7.95 -28.04 -20.73
CA GLY A 18 -8.10 -29.45 -20.35
C GLY A 18 -7.70 -29.76 -18.90
N GLU A 19 -7.46 -28.74 -18.07
CA GLU A 19 -7.12 -28.88 -16.66
C GLU A 19 -7.80 -27.80 -15.81
N ALA A 20 -7.98 -28.06 -14.51
CA ALA A 20 -8.56 -27.10 -13.59
C ALA A 20 -7.67 -25.84 -13.44
N PRO A 21 -8.25 -24.63 -13.32
CA PRO A 21 -7.46 -23.43 -13.11
C PRO A 21 -6.68 -23.51 -11.79
N PRO A 22 -5.42 -23.02 -11.75
CA PRO A 22 -4.59 -23.10 -10.56
C PRO A 22 -5.11 -22.23 -9.41
N PHE A 23 -5.90 -21.20 -9.72
CA PHE A 23 -6.56 -20.33 -8.74
C PHE A 23 -8.06 -20.31 -9.00
N THR A 24 -8.83 -20.38 -7.91
CA THR A 24 -10.27 -20.13 -7.89
C THR A 24 -10.58 -18.99 -6.93
N VAL A 25 -11.74 -18.36 -7.09
CA VAL A 25 -12.18 -17.25 -6.26
C VAL A 25 -12.83 -17.80 -5.00
N GLU A 26 -12.32 -17.41 -3.83
CA GLU A 26 -12.98 -17.75 -2.57
C GLU A 26 -14.37 -17.10 -2.55
N ARG A 27 -15.36 -17.83 -2.03
CA ARG A 27 -16.75 -17.35 -1.94
C ARG A 27 -17.16 -17.12 -0.50
N THR A 28 -17.97 -16.11 -0.28
CA THR A 28 -18.69 -15.90 0.98
C THR A 28 -19.70 -17.05 1.20
N PRO A 29 -20.27 -17.20 2.41
CA PRO A 29 -21.34 -18.18 2.65
C PRO A 29 -22.54 -18.06 1.69
N ASP A 30 -22.82 -16.85 1.21
CA ASP A 30 -23.89 -16.56 0.25
C ASP A 30 -23.48 -16.82 -1.22
N GLY A 31 -22.28 -17.35 -1.46
CA GLY A 31 -21.76 -17.66 -2.80
C GLY A 31 -21.21 -16.44 -3.56
N LEU A 32 -21.12 -15.27 -2.92
CA LEU A 32 -20.55 -14.07 -3.54
C LEU A 32 -19.02 -14.16 -3.56
N PRO A 33 -18.33 -13.58 -4.55
CA PRO A 33 -16.87 -13.56 -4.55
C PRO A 33 -16.32 -12.76 -3.36
N MET A 34 -15.29 -13.29 -2.70
CA MET A 34 -14.62 -12.70 -1.54
C MET A 34 -13.71 -11.54 -1.96
N TRP A 35 -14.30 -10.45 -2.45
CA TRP A 35 -13.60 -9.20 -2.75
C TRP A 35 -14.46 -7.96 -2.48
N GLU A 36 -13.79 -6.84 -2.22
CA GLU A 36 -14.35 -5.51 -2.13
C GLU A 36 -15.55 -5.45 -1.17
N ASN A 37 -16.68 -4.89 -1.60
CA ASN A 37 -17.88 -4.71 -0.78
C ASN A 37 -18.45 -6.05 -0.26
N PHE A 38 -18.24 -7.16 -0.95
CA PHE A 38 -18.71 -8.48 -0.50
C PHE A 38 -17.83 -9.08 0.60
N ALA A 39 -16.57 -8.65 0.69
CA ALA A 39 -15.63 -9.05 1.73
C ALA A 39 -15.41 -7.97 2.80
N GLN A 40 -16.15 -6.86 2.73
CA GLN A 40 -15.95 -5.73 3.63
C GLN A 40 -16.26 -6.11 5.08
N LYS A 41 -15.35 -5.77 5.99
CA LYS A 41 -15.59 -5.99 7.42
C LYS A 41 -14.85 -5.00 8.31
N LEU A 42 -15.33 -4.96 9.55
CA LEU A 42 -14.69 -4.30 10.67
C LEU A 42 -14.16 -5.38 11.62
N HIS A 43 -12.87 -5.31 11.93
CA HIS A 43 -12.16 -6.26 12.77
C HIS A 43 -11.63 -5.54 14.01
N ILE A 44 -12.15 -5.89 15.18
CA ILE A 44 -11.74 -5.28 16.45
C ILE A 44 -10.45 -5.96 16.92
N VAL A 45 -9.44 -5.16 17.22
CA VAL A 45 -8.14 -5.60 17.73
C VAL A 45 -7.94 -5.06 19.14
N GLU A 46 -7.40 -5.91 20.01
CA GLU A 46 -6.85 -5.52 21.31
C GLU A 46 -5.35 -5.80 21.30
N HIS A 47 -4.53 -4.74 21.28
CA HIS A 47 -3.07 -4.85 21.16
C HIS A 47 -2.37 -3.69 21.87
N GLY A 48 -1.24 -3.95 22.53
CA GLY A 48 -0.45 -2.91 23.20
C GLY A 48 -1.21 -2.08 24.25
N GLY A 49 -2.22 -2.65 24.92
CA GLY A 49 -3.08 -1.92 25.87
C GLY A 49 -4.07 -0.96 25.20
N HIS A 50 -4.27 -1.09 23.89
CA HIS A 50 -5.20 -0.30 23.11
C HIS A 50 -6.22 -1.19 22.41
N ARG A 51 -7.44 -0.65 22.27
CA ARG A 51 -8.51 -1.26 21.48
C ARG A 51 -8.79 -0.36 20.29
N PHE A 52 -8.69 -0.92 19.09
CA PHE A 52 -8.95 -0.21 17.84
C PHE A 52 -9.60 -1.15 16.82
N ALA A 53 -10.02 -0.59 15.69
CA ALA A 53 -10.71 -1.34 14.65
C ALA A 53 -9.95 -1.21 13.32
N LEU A 54 -9.70 -2.34 12.68
CA LEU A 54 -9.31 -2.39 11.28
C LEU A 54 -10.57 -2.45 10.42
N TYR A 55 -10.71 -1.53 9.49
CA TYR A 55 -11.82 -1.50 8.54
C TYR A 55 -11.27 -1.62 7.13
N GLY A 56 -11.73 -2.61 6.39
CA GLY A 56 -11.06 -2.99 5.15
C GLY A 56 -11.93 -3.81 4.20
N LYS A 57 -11.54 -3.79 2.94
CA LYS A 57 -12.19 -4.45 1.82
C LYS A 57 -11.12 -4.96 0.84
N PRO A 58 -10.66 -6.23 0.97
CA PRO A 58 -9.56 -6.73 0.15
C PRO A 58 -9.95 -6.81 -1.33
N ASP A 59 -9.01 -6.62 -2.24
CA ASP A 59 -9.28 -6.76 -3.68
C ASP A 59 -9.61 -8.20 -4.06
N GLY A 60 -9.19 -9.18 -3.27
CA GLY A 60 -9.75 -10.52 -3.28
C GLY A 60 -9.06 -11.51 -2.35
N ILE A 61 -9.73 -12.64 -2.14
CA ILE A 61 -9.15 -13.85 -1.56
C ILE A 61 -9.41 -14.99 -2.54
N LEU A 62 -8.35 -15.73 -2.85
CA LEU A 62 -8.33 -16.83 -3.80
C LEU A 62 -8.02 -18.14 -3.08
N ARG A 63 -8.38 -19.25 -3.69
CA ARG A 63 -7.89 -20.58 -3.31
C ARG A 63 -6.92 -21.07 -4.38
N TYR A 64 -5.72 -21.43 -3.96
CA TYR A 64 -4.76 -22.09 -4.83
C TYR A 64 -5.11 -23.58 -4.94
N LYS A 65 -4.65 -24.25 -6.00
CA LYS A 65 -4.96 -25.65 -6.32
C LYS A 65 -4.63 -26.67 -5.22
N ASP A 66 -3.75 -26.31 -4.28
CA ASP A 66 -3.42 -27.15 -3.11
C ASP A 66 -4.31 -26.87 -1.88
N GLY A 67 -5.30 -25.99 -2.02
CA GLY A 67 -6.25 -25.61 -0.98
C GLY A 67 -5.86 -24.37 -0.19
N ARG A 68 -4.61 -23.88 -0.29
CA ARG A 68 -4.17 -22.68 0.42
C ARG A 68 -4.95 -21.45 0.01
N ARG A 69 -5.23 -20.58 0.97
CA ARG A 69 -5.78 -19.25 0.72
C ARG A 69 -4.69 -18.29 0.33
N VAL A 70 -4.94 -17.51 -0.70
CA VAL A 70 -4.00 -16.51 -1.23
C VAL A 70 -4.74 -15.20 -1.39
N GLY A 71 -4.28 -14.17 -0.69
CA GLY A 71 -4.81 -12.83 -0.84
C GLY A 71 -4.43 -12.23 -2.20
N LEU A 72 -5.28 -11.36 -2.71
CA LEU A 72 -5.07 -10.63 -3.95
C LEU A 72 -5.13 -9.14 -3.67
N GLU A 73 -4.11 -8.42 -4.12
CA GLU A 73 -4.05 -6.96 -4.10
C GLU A 73 -3.73 -6.46 -5.50
N ILE A 74 -4.55 -5.57 -6.06
CA ILE A 74 -4.46 -5.07 -7.43
C ILE A 74 -4.16 -3.58 -7.40
N LYS A 75 -3.06 -3.19 -8.04
CA LYS A 75 -2.61 -1.79 -8.06
C LYS A 75 -2.42 -1.31 -9.48
N SER A 76 -2.89 -0.12 -9.80
CA SER A 76 -2.61 0.49 -11.10
C SER A 76 -1.34 1.33 -11.05
N LYS A 77 -0.58 1.30 -12.14
CA LYS A 77 0.53 2.23 -12.41
C LYS A 77 0.19 3.03 -13.66
N GLN A 78 0.13 4.35 -13.51
CA GLN A 78 -0.43 5.26 -14.51
C GLN A 78 0.56 6.31 -15.02
N THR A 79 1.74 6.46 -14.42
CA THR A 79 2.60 7.60 -14.78
C THR A 79 3.45 7.32 -16.02
N THR A 80 4.08 6.14 -16.12
CA THR A 80 4.86 5.76 -17.30
C THR A 80 4.78 4.26 -17.58
N ALA A 81 4.90 3.87 -18.85
CA ALA A 81 4.79 2.47 -19.25
C ALA A 81 5.92 1.59 -18.70
N ALA A 82 7.07 2.19 -18.38
CA ALA A 82 8.19 1.49 -17.80
C ALA A 82 7.97 1.11 -16.32
N GLN A 83 6.93 1.62 -15.65
CA GLN A 83 6.73 1.41 -14.21
C GLN A 83 6.48 -0.04 -13.82
N THR A 84 6.02 -0.91 -14.72
CA THR A 84 5.82 -2.34 -14.45
C THR A 84 6.97 -3.20 -14.99
N GLY A 85 7.96 -2.60 -15.65
CA GLY A 85 9.13 -3.29 -16.17
C GLY A 85 10.13 -3.67 -15.08
N ASP A 86 10.92 -4.72 -15.34
CA ASP A 86 11.92 -5.27 -14.40
C ASP A 86 12.89 -4.23 -13.85
N TYR A 87 13.29 -3.26 -14.67
CA TYR A 87 14.22 -2.22 -14.26
C TYR A 87 13.63 -1.28 -13.20
N SER A 88 12.37 -0.88 -13.39
CA SER A 88 11.69 0.11 -12.53
C SER A 88 11.03 -0.53 -11.31
N MET A 89 10.60 -1.78 -11.41
CA MET A 89 9.82 -2.48 -10.39
C MET A 89 10.45 -3.84 -10.08
N LYS A 90 11.46 -3.80 -9.21
CA LYS A 90 12.18 -4.98 -8.74
C LYS A 90 11.48 -5.68 -7.57
N ALA A 91 10.65 -4.93 -6.85
CA ALA A 91 9.94 -5.37 -5.67
C ALA A 91 8.58 -4.65 -5.62
N PRO A 92 7.61 -5.19 -4.86
CA PRO A 92 6.40 -4.46 -4.55
C PRO A 92 6.70 -3.22 -3.70
N ASP A 93 5.86 -2.21 -3.86
CA ASP A 93 5.88 -0.95 -3.09
C ASP A 93 5.55 -1.27 -1.62
N GLU A 94 6.42 -0.88 -0.69
CA GLU A 94 6.33 -1.21 0.75
C GLU A 94 4.97 -0.85 1.37
N LYS A 95 4.36 0.26 0.93
CA LYS A 95 3.04 0.67 1.44
C LYS A 95 1.93 -0.30 1.01
N HIS A 96 2.07 -0.95 -0.14
CA HIS A 96 1.14 -1.97 -0.61
C HIS A 96 1.36 -3.28 0.15
N VAL A 97 2.62 -3.60 0.48
CA VAL A 97 2.96 -4.74 1.34
C VAL A 97 2.34 -4.56 2.73
N ALA A 98 2.52 -3.41 3.37
CA ALA A 98 1.93 -3.10 4.68
C ALA A 98 0.39 -3.21 4.67
N GLN A 99 -0.26 -2.78 3.58
CA GLN A 99 -1.71 -2.95 3.42
C GLN A 99 -2.11 -4.44 3.42
N THR A 100 -1.36 -5.29 2.73
CA THR A 100 -1.65 -6.73 2.68
C THR A 100 -1.44 -7.43 4.03
N VAL A 101 -0.46 -7.01 4.84
CA VAL A 101 -0.29 -7.49 6.22
C VAL A 101 -1.57 -7.28 7.02
N GLY A 102 -2.16 -6.08 6.93
CA GLY A 102 -3.42 -5.77 7.61
C GLY A 102 -4.57 -6.70 7.19
N TYR A 103 -4.63 -7.10 5.93
CA TYR A 103 -5.63 -8.07 5.48
C TYR A 103 -5.33 -9.50 5.95
N THR A 104 -4.07 -9.89 6.10
CA THR A 104 -3.74 -11.19 6.71
C THR A 104 -4.26 -11.28 8.14
N GLU A 105 -4.08 -10.22 8.94
CA GLU A 105 -4.62 -10.11 10.31
C GLU A 105 -6.15 -10.16 10.30
N MET A 106 -6.77 -9.39 9.41
CA MET A 106 -8.21 -9.32 9.36
C MET A 106 -8.84 -10.66 8.95
N PHE A 107 -8.32 -11.35 7.94
CA PHE A 107 -9.00 -12.47 7.25
C PHE A 107 -8.39 -13.86 7.46
N GLY A 108 -7.19 -13.96 8.04
CA GLY A 108 -6.60 -15.22 8.46
C GLY A 108 -7.13 -15.68 9.82
N THR A 109 -7.12 -16.99 10.04
CA THR A 109 -7.29 -17.59 11.37
C THR A 109 -6.22 -18.66 11.57
N PRO A 110 -5.98 -19.13 12.81
CA PRO A 110 -5.05 -20.24 13.04
C PRO A 110 -5.39 -21.52 12.25
N ASP A 111 -6.68 -21.78 12.03
CA ASP A 111 -7.15 -22.98 11.30
C ASP A 111 -7.22 -22.77 9.78
N ASP A 112 -7.33 -21.53 9.31
CA ASP A 112 -7.45 -21.18 7.89
C ASP A 112 -6.67 -19.88 7.58
N PRO A 113 -5.33 -19.95 7.62
CA PRO A 113 -4.47 -18.77 7.54
C PRO A 113 -4.52 -18.10 6.17
N LEU A 114 -4.18 -16.81 6.14
CA LEU A 114 -4.03 -16.01 4.92
C LEU A 114 -2.62 -15.42 4.88
N ASP A 115 -1.61 -16.28 4.84
CA ASP A 115 -0.20 -15.85 4.91
C ASP A 115 0.38 -15.50 3.53
N ASP A 116 -0.18 -16.02 2.45
CA ASP A 116 0.29 -15.77 1.09
C ASP A 116 -0.52 -14.66 0.41
N TYR A 117 0.15 -13.75 -0.28
CA TYR A 117 -0.47 -12.68 -1.07
C TYR A 117 0.17 -12.54 -2.45
N LEU A 118 -0.69 -12.28 -3.44
CA LEU A 118 -0.29 -11.83 -4.78
C LEU A 118 -0.59 -10.34 -4.90
N ILE A 119 0.45 -9.52 -5.04
CA ILE A 119 0.33 -8.11 -5.38
C ILE A 119 0.54 -7.95 -6.89
N VAL A 120 -0.51 -7.54 -7.58
CA VAL A 120 -0.58 -7.47 -9.05
C VAL A 120 -0.63 -6.01 -9.48
N TYR A 121 0.44 -5.57 -10.15
CA TYR A 121 0.52 -4.23 -10.71
C TYR A 121 0.07 -4.22 -12.17
N VAL A 122 -1.00 -3.48 -12.47
CA VAL A 122 -1.55 -3.31 -13.82
C VAL A 122 -1.02 -2.01 -14.42
N ASN A 123 -0.40 -2.11 -15.59
CA ASN A 123 0.07 -0.97 -16.36
C ASN A 123 -1.09 -0.29 -17.09
N ALA A 124 -1.55 0.83 -16.55
CA ALA A 124 -2.64 1.61 -17.11
C ALA A 124 -2.14 2.79 -17.98
N SER A 125 -0.83 2.93 -18.16
CA SER A 125 -0.24 4.00 -18.98
C SER A 125 0.03 3.60 -20.44
N LYS A 126 -0.11 2.31 -20.76
CA LYS A 126 -0.04 1.66 -22.09
C LYS A 126 0.94 2.31 -23.09
N LYS A 127 2.08 1.66 -23.33
CA LYS A 127 3.09 2.13 -24.29
C LYS A 127 2.55 2.27 -25.73
N SER A 128 1.85 1.23 -26.21
CA SER A 128 1.31 1.14 -27.57
C SER A 128 0.21 0.07 -27.63
N TRP A 129 -0.62 0.09 -28.68
CA TRP A 129 -1.58 -0.98 -28.99
C TRP A 129 -0.92 -2.24 -29.56
N ALA A 130 0.16 -2.07 -30.32
CA ALA A 130 0.99 -3.14 -30.85
C ALA A 130 2.40 -2.98 -30.29
N MET A 131 2.89 -4.01 -29.62
CA MET A 131 4.24 -4.07 -29.07
C MET A 131 4.91 -5.32 -29.61
N THR A 132 6.21 -5.24 -29.90
CA THR A 132 7.01 -6.45 -30.09
C THR A 132 7.13 -7.21 -28.77
N GLU A 133 7.52 -8.49 -28.83
CA GLU A 133 7.74 -9.29 -27.62
C GLU A 133 8.81 -8.68 -26.70
N GLU A 134 9.86 -8.11 -27.28
CA GLU A 134 10.90 -7.38 -26.53
C GLU A 134 10.34 -6.15 -25.81
N GLU A 135 9.46 -5.39 -26.48
CA GLU A 135 8.84 -4.22 -25.90
C GLU A 135 7.85 -4.56 -24.79
N TYR A 136 7.07 -5.62 -24.98
CA TYR A 136 6.15 -6.15 -23.98
C TYR A 136 6.90 -6.62 -22.75
N THR A 137 8.00 -7.37 -22.93
CA THR A 137 8.85 -7.83 -21.83
C THR A 137 9.37 -6.65 -20.99
N LYS A 138 9.74 -5.54 -21.63
CA LYS A 138 10.20 -4.33 -20.93
C LYS A 138 9.08 -3.52 -20.28
N ASN A 139 7.84 -3.67 -20.72
CA ASN A 139 6.69 -2.86 -20.29
C ASN A 139 5.43 -3.75 -20.17
N PRO A 140 5.46 -4.80 -19.35
CA PRO A 140 4.38 -5.77 -19.32
C PRO A 140 3.09 -5.12 -18.80
N ASP A 141 1.95 -5.58 -19.34
CA ASP A 141 0.64 -5.08 -18.90
C ASP A 141 0.37 -5.41 -17.44
N VAL A 142 0.93 -6.51 -16.94
CA VAL A 142 0.76 -6.99 -15.58
C VAL A 142 2.10 -7.42 -15.00
N ARG A 143 2.39 -6.98 -13.77
CA ARG A 143 3.57 -7.39 -12.99
C ARG A 143 3.15 -7.93 -11.61
N PRO A 144 3.19 -9.25 -11.39
CA PRO A 144 2.84 -9.84 -10.11
C PRO A 144 4.06 -10.01 -9.18
N PHE A 145 3.81 -9.96 -7.87
CA PHE A 145 4.73 -10.36 -6.82
C PHE A 145 4.00 -11.26 -5.83
N HIS A 146 4.65 -12.36 -5.44
CA HIS A 146 4.20 -13.21 -4.32
C HIS A 146 4.96 -12.79 -3.07
N ILE A 147 4.23 -12.64 -1.97
CA ILE A 147 4.77 -12.37 -0.64
C ILE A 147 4.14 -13.35 0.33
N THR A 148 4.93 -13.82 1.29
CA THR A 148 4.48 -14.62 2.42
C THR A 148 4.71 -13.83 3.70
N PHE A 149 3.71 -13.79 4.57
CA PHE A 149 3.71 -13.07 5.83
C PHE A 149 3.77 -14.02 7.02
N THR A 150 4.24 -13.46 8.14
CA THR A 150 4.42 -14.16 9.41
C THR A 150 3.65 -13.45 10.52
N ASP A 151 3.52 -14.10 11.68
CA ASP A 151 2.98 -13.46 12.87
C ASP A 151 3.82 -12.26 13.33
N ALA A 152 5.13 -12.26 13.05
CA ALA A 152 5.99 -11.13 13.36
C ALA A 152 5.65 -9.90 12.51
N ASP A 153 5.28 -10.08 11.24
CA ASP A 153 4.84 -9.00 10.36
C ASP A 153 3.53 -8.39 10.86
N ARG A 154 2.58 -9.24 11.26
CA ARG A 154 1.31 -8.81 11.86
C ARG A 154 1.55 -8.06 13.16
N ALA A 155 2.37 -8.60 14.07
CA ALA A 155 2.71 -7.95 15.33
C ALA A 155 3.36 -6.58 15.12
N ALA A 156 4.30 -6.46 14.19
CA ALA A 156 4.94 -5.19 13.85
C ALA A 156 3.95 -4.13 13.36
N LEU A 157 2.99 -4.52 12.50
CA LEU A 157 1.91 -3.63 12.06
C LEU A 157 1.03 -3.20 13.24
N LEU A 158 0.63 -4.15 14.10
CA LEU A 158 -0.22 -3.85 15.25
C LEU A 158 0.48 -2.97 16.29
N ASP A 159 1.79 -3.14 16.49
CA ASP A 159 2.62 -2.27 17.33
C ASP A 159 2.64 -0.83 16.78
N GLU A 160 2.83 -0.65 15.47
CA GLU A 160 2.78 0.67 14.83
C GLU A 160 1.41 1.32 15.02
N LEU A 161 0.33 0.58 14.77
CA LEU A 161 -1.05 1.09 14.92
C LEU A 161 -1.39 1.41 16.38
N ALA A 162 -0.95 0.59 17.32
CA ALA A 162 -1.08 0.88 18.75
C ALA A 162 -0.33 2.18 19.11
N GLY A 163 0.87 2.37 18.57
CA GLY A 163 1.64 3.62 18.70
C GLY A 163 0.87 4.84 18.20
N VAL A 164 0.22 4.74 17.03
CA VAL A 164 -0.63 5.80 16.47
C VAL A 164 -1.83 6.10 17.39
N VAL A 165 -2.51 5.06 17.90
CA VAL A 165 -3.63 5.23 18.83
C VAL A 165 -3.18 5.93 20.12
N GLY A 166 -2.01 5.54 20.65
CA GLY A 166 -1.39 6.18 21.81
C GLY A 166 -1.08 7.66 21.56
N ALA A 167 -0.45 7.97 20.43
CA ALA A 167 -0.14 9.33 20.00
C ALA A 167 -1.39 10.22 19.93
N VAL A 168 -2.47 9.72 19.32
CA VAL A 168 -3.76 10.44 19.23
C VAL A 168 -4.36 10.67 20.61
N LYS A 169 -4.42 9.65 21.47
CA LYS A 169 -4.99 9.76 22.83
C LYS A 169 -4.23 10.75 23.70
N ASN A 170 -2.91 10.78 23.58
CA ASN A 170 -2.05 11.64 24.38
C ASN A 170 -1.89 13.04 23.79
N GLY A 171 -2.39 13.30 22.57
CA GLY A 171 -2.21 14.57 21.88
C GLY A 171 -0.76 14.84 21.49
N VAL A 172 0.05 13.78 21.30
CA VAL A 172 1.47 13.87 20.95
C VAL A 172 1.66 13.27 19.56
N PRO A 173 1.56 14.08 18.47
CA PRO A 173 1.74 13.58 17.12
C PRO A 173 3.19 13.14 16.88
N PRO A 174 3.44 12.24 15.89
CA PRO A 174 4.79 11.93 15.46
C PRO A 174 5.46 13.17 14.84
N LYS A 175 6.80 13.15 14.78
CA LYS A 175 7.57 14.20 14.11
C LYS A 175 7.13 14.36 12.65
N LEU A 176 7.11 15.61 12.18
CA LEU A 176 6.74 15.92 10.81
C LEU A 176 7.76 15.32 9.83
N ASP A 177 7.28 14.49 8.92
CA ASP A 177 8.08 13.87 7.86
C ASP A 177 8.00 14.70 6.56
N LEU A 178 9.12 15.32 6.18
CA LEU A 178 9.22 16.13 4.98
C LEU A 178 9.19 15.32 3.69
N ASP A 179 9.57 14.03 3.68
CA ASP A 179 9.48 13.18 2.49
C ASP A 179 8.00 12.94 2.11
N LYS A 180 7.07 13.04 3.07
CA LYS A 180 5.62 12.92 2.85
C LYS A 180 4.91 14.26 2.64
N TRP A 181 5.64 15.38 2.63
CA TRP A 181 5.05 16.72 2.60
C TRP A 181 4.27 17.00 1.31
N THR A 182 4.81 16.65 0.15
CA THR A 182 4.27 17.04 -1.16
C THR A 182 2.78 16.75 -1.30
N PHE A 183 2.33 15.56 -0.89
CA PHE A 183 0.95 15.09 -1.01
C PHE A 183 0.17 15.15 0.32
N ASN A 184 0.69 15.81 1.34
CA ASN A 184 -0.01 16.02 2.60
C ASN A 184 -1.18 16.99 2.42
N SER A 185 -2.40 16.59 2.80
CA SER A 185 -3.59 17.45 2.77
C SER A 185 -3.72 18.37 3.99
N TYR A 186 -2.94 18.12 5.06
CA TYR A 186 -3.02 18.82 6.34
C TYR A 186 -1.88 19.83 6.55
N LYS A 187 -1.24 20.31 5.47
CA LYS A 187 -0.05 21.18 5.52
C LYS A 187 -0.18 22.36 6.47
N THR A 188 -1.27 23.11 6.39
CA THR A 188 -1.50 24.28 7.25
C THR A 188 -1.61 23.90 8.72
N ALA A 189 -2.38 22.86 9.04
CA ALA A 189 -2.53 22.39 10.41
C ALA A 189 -1.21 21.89 10.98
N CYS A 190 -0.46 21.08 10.21
CA CYS A 190 0.87 20.62 10.60
C CYS A 190 1.84 21.80 10.80
N ALA A 191 1.83 22.81 9.93
CA ALA A 191 2.73 23.95 10.07
C ALA A 191 2.46 24.77 11.35
N LEU A 192 1.18 24.96 11.69
CA LEU A 192 0.75 25.73 12.86
C LEU A 192 0.85 24.95 14.17
N SER A 193 0.83 23.61 14.14
CA SER A 193 0.92 22.78 15.35
C SER A 193 2.36 22.59 15.85
N LEU A 194 3.36 22.91 15.05
CA LEU A 194 4.77 22.74 15.40
C LEU A 194 5.18 23.73 16.50
N SER A 195 5.92 23.24 17.49
CA SER A 195 6.70 24.09 18.41
C SER A 195 7.82 24.84 17.69
N ASP A 196 8.44 25.80 18.37
CA ASP A 196 9.64 26.49 17.86
C ASP A 196 10.84 25.54 17.77
N GLU A 197 10.96 24.61 18.72
CA GLU A 197 12.02 23.59 18.73
C GLU A 197 11.90 22.64 17.54
N GLU A 198 10.69 22.13 17.25
CA GLU A 198 10.47 21.24 16.10
C GLU A 198 10.72 21.97 14.78
N PHE A 199 10.34 23.24 14.67
CA PHE A 199 10.64 24.04 13.48
C PHE A 199 12.14 24.29 13.30
N ALA A 200 12.87 24.52 14.40
CA ALA A 200 14.32 24.64 14.37
C ALA A 200 15.00 23.32 13.92
N GLU A 201 14.49 22.16 14.37
CA GLU A 201 14.94 20.84 13.95
C GLU A 201 14.74 20.64 12.44
N ILE A 202 13.55 20.97 11.92
CA ILE A 202 13.24 20.95 10.47
C ILE A 202 14.23 21.83 9.70
N GLY A 203 14.52 23.04 10.18
CA GLY A 203 15.52 23.91 9.56
C GLY A 203 16.91 23.29 9.54
N GLY A 204 17.29 22.56 10.59
CA GLY A 204 18.52 21.77 10.65
C GLY A 204 18.56 20.66 9.60
N GLN A 205 17.47 19.89 9.49
CA GLN A 205 17.31 18.82 8.51
C GLN A 205 17.45 19.37 7.08
N VAL A 206 16.76 20.47 6.75
CA VAL A 206 16.81 21.10 5.42
C VAL A 206 18.23 21.56 5.09
N ARG A 207 18.93 22.21 6.04
CA ARG A 207 20.34 22.60 5.84
C ARG A 207 21.26 21.41 5.55
N ALA A 208 21.06 20.29 6.24
CA ALA A 208 21.81 19.07 5.98
C ALA A 208 21.50 18.50 4.59
N MET A 209 20.22 18.49 4.20
CA MET A 209 19.76 18.00 2.90
C MET A 209 20.30 18.82 1.73
N MET A 210 20.32 20.16 1.84
CA MET A 210 20.90 21.02 0.80
C MET A 210 22.39 20.72 0.54
N LYS A 211 23.13 20.34 1.58
CA LYS A 211 24.56 19.96 1.51
C LYS A 211 24.80 18.51 1.08
N SER A 212 23.74 17.70 0.97
CA SER A 212 23.86 16.29 0.61
C SER A 212 24.18 16.08 -0.88
N ARG A 213 24.47 14.83 -1.26
CA ARG A 213 24.65 14.40 -2.65
C ARG A 213 23.33 14.03 -3.35
N LEU A 214 22.18 14.31 -2.73
CA LEU A 214 20.89 13.97 -3.31
C LEU A 214 20.59 14.81 -4.56
N PRO A 215 19.72 14.32 -5.45
CA PRO A 215 19.28 15.07 -6.63
C PRO A 215 18.67 16.43 -6.25
N GLU A 216 18.87 17.43 -7.12
CA GLU A 216 18.44 18.81 -6.86
C GLU A 216 16.92 18.93 -6.63
N TRP A 217 16.12 18.19 -7.39
CA TRP A 217 14.66 18.19 -7.21
C TRP A 217 14.24 17.74 -5.80
N LYS A 218 14.98 16.82 -5.18
CA LYS A 218 14.68 16.33 -3.82
C LYS A 218 15.09 17.37 -2.77
N LYS A 219 16.21 18.06 -2.99
CA LYS A 219 16.64 19.18 -2.14
C LYS A 219 15.63 20.32 -2.19
N GLN A 220 15.18 20.68 -3.39
CA GLN A 220 14.18 21.72 -3.59
C GLN A 220 12.86 21.38 -2.89
N GLN A 221 12.41 20.13 -2.93
CA GLN A 221 11.20 19.71 -2.19
C GLN A 221 11.28 20.00 -0.68
N TYR A 222 12.43 19.72 -0.06
CA TYR A 222 12.62 20.00 1.37
C TYR A 222 12.67 21.50 1.64
N TYR A 223 13.35 22.26 0.78
CA TYR A 223 13.42 23.71 0.89
C TYR A 223 12.03 24.36 0.74
N ASP A 224 11.27 23.96 -0.27
CA ASP A 224 9.91 24.47 -0.51
C ASP A 224 8.97 24.13 0.64
N ALA A 225 9.10 22.93 1.23
CA ALA A 225 8.35 22.55 2.41
C ALA A 225 8.65 23.47 3.60
N TYR A 226 9.93 23.74 3.86
CA TYR A 226 10.36 24.63 4.94
C TYR A 226 9.88 26.07 4.75
N GLU A 227 10.04 26.63 3.56
CA GLU A 227 9.59 28.00 3.26
C GLU A 227 8.07 28.12 3.36
N PHE A 228 7.32 27.09 2.93
CA PHE A 228 5.88 27.05 3.16
C PHE A 228 5.55 27.10 4.65
N ILE A 229 6.14 26.21 5.46
CA ILE A 229 5.89 26.12 6.91
C ILE A 229 6.20 27.47 7.57
N LYS A 230 7.36 28.04 7.25
CA LYS A 230 7.79 29.35 7.74
C LYS A 230 6.74 30.43 7.44
N SER A 231 6.32 30.53 6.17
CA SER A 231 5.37 31.55 5.74
C SER A 231 4.00 31.43 6.42
N VAL A 232 3.54 30.20 6.68
CA VAL A 232 2.26 29.94 7.35
C VAL A 232 2.35 30.33 8.82
N ARG A 233 3.44 29.99 9.50
CA ARG A 233 3.66 30.36 10.90
C ARG A 233 3.75 31.87 11.08
N GLU A 234 4.48 32.56 10.21
CA GLU A 234 4.59 34.03 10.24
C GLU A 234 3.24 34.72 10.02
N LYS A 235 2.38 34.18 9.14
CA LYS A 235 1.04 34.72 8.88
C LYS A 235 0.02 34.37 9.97
N GLY A 236 0.15 33.22 10.61
CA GLY A 236 -0.75 32.77 11.69
C GLY A 236 -0.44 33.38 13.05
N ALA A 237 0.73 34.00 13.22
CA ALA A 237 1.14 34.72 14.43
C ALA A 237 0.70 36.20 14.45
N ALA A 238 0.07 36.69 13.38
CA ALA A 238 -0.49 38.04 13.23
C ALA A 238 -2.01 38.04 13.46
#